data_AF-A0A954NXM4-F1
#
_entry.id   AF-A0A954NXM4-F1
#
_cell.length_a   1.000
_cell.length_b   1.000
_cell.length_c   1.000
_cell.angle_alpha   90.00
_cell.angle_beta   90.00
_cell.angle_gamma   90.00
#
_symmetry.space_group_name_H-M   'P 1'
#
loop_
_entity.id
_entity.type
_entity.pdbx_description
1 polymer ?
#
loop_
_entity_poly.entity_id
_entity_poly.type
_entity_poly.pdbx_seq_one_letter_code
_entity_poly.pdbx_strand_id
1 'polypeptide(L)'
;QYMIDQGYAKKPALLGRSRGGLWVSSWALEHPERAAGIAGIYPVFDFMTYPGVKRASISYGVSEEELLSQQERLNPVKRASELADAKVPVFIIHGTDDKVVPIETNSLMLREAYKSQEVPELIKVIEAEGQGHSFWTGFFHCQEMVDFLINTARQGASAE
;
A
#
# COMPACT_ATOMS: atom_id res chain seq x y z
N GLN A 1 -9.90 -16.79 -6.84
CA GLN A 1 -10.25 -18.20 -7.08
C GLN A 1 -9.05 -18.99 -7.62
N TYR A 2 -8.55 -18.70 -8.82
CA TYR A 2 -7.43 -19.43 -9.44
C TYR A 2 -6.25 -19.77 -8.49
N MET A 3 -5.67 -18.78 -7.81
CA MET A 3 -4.54 -19.02 -6.88
C MET A 3 -4.93 -19.95 -5.71
N ILE A 4 -6.14 -19.83 -5.19
CA ILE A 4 -6.65 -20.69 -4.11
C ILE A 4 -6.82 -22.12 -4.63
N ASP A 5 -7.32 -22.30 -5.85
CA ASP A 5 -7.46 -23.60 -6.49
C ASP A 5 -6.10 -24.27 -6.74
N GLN A 6 -5.03 -23.48 -6.88
CA GLN A 6 -3.65 -23.95 -6.96
C GLN A 6 -3.02 -24.23 -5.58
N GLY A 7 -3.78 -24.12 -4.48
CA GLY A 7 -3.32 -24.40 -3.12
C GLY A 7 -2.65 -23.22 -2.41
N TYR A 8 -2.73 -22.00 -2.96
CA TYR A 8 -2.27 -20.80 -2.25
C TYR A 8 -3.29 -20.32 -1.20
N ALA A 9 -2.81 -19.53 -0.24
CA ALA A 9 -3.62 -18.97 0.83
C ALA A 9 -4.82 -18.15 0.32
N LYS A 10 -5.95 -18.25 1.04
CA LYS A 10 -7.14 -17.39 0.80
C LYS A 10 -6.86 -15.92 1.08
N LYS A 11 -5.96 -15.64 2.03
CA LYS A 11 -5.54 -14.30 2.42
C LYS A 11 -4.05 -14.09 2.15
N PRO A 12 -3.65 -13.63 0.95
CA PRO A 12 -2.24 -13.35 0.67
C PRO A 12 -1.71 -12.13 1.44
N ALA A 13 -0.40 -12.13 1.69
CA ALA A 13 0.35 -10.92 1.99
C ALA A 13 0.75 -10.23 0.68
N LEU A 14 0.53 -8.92 0.58
CA LEU A 14 0.71 -8.17 -0.65
C LEU A 14 1.98 -7.32 -0.56
N LEU A 15 2.77 -7.25 -1.64
CA LEU A 15 3.95 -6.38 -1.72
C LEU A 15 3.84 -5.47 -2.94
N GLY A 16 3.83 -4.17 -2.71
CA GLY A 16 3.84 -3.14 -3.75
C GLY A 16 5.14 -2.33 -3.73
N ARG A 17 5.73 -2.11 -4.90
CA ARG A 17 6.85 -1.16 -5.07
C ARG A 17 6.42 -0.02 -5.97
N SER A 18 6.71 1.23 -5.59
CA SER A 18 6.36 2.41 -6.40
C SER A 18 4.86 2.36 -6.76
N ARG A 19 4.51 2.48 -8.05
CA ARG A 19 3.12 2.35 -8.55
C ARG A 19 2.41 1.07 -8.14
N GLY A 20 3.14 -0.01 -7.86
CA GLY A 20 2.56 -1.26 -7.33
C GLY A 20 1.83 -1.06 -6.00
N GLY A 21 2.14 0.01 -5.25
CA GLY A 21 1.36 0.45 -4.08
C GLY A 21 -0.12 0.67 -4.38
N LEU A 22 -0.45 1.28 -5.53
CA LEU A 22 -1.85 1.49 -5.96
C LEU A 22 -2.55 0.15 -6.17
N TRP A 23 -1.88 -0.82 -6.78
CA TRP A 23 -2.49 -2.12 -7.07
C TRP A 23 -2.81 -2.91 -5.80
N VAL A 24 -1.84 -3.00 -4.88
CA VAL A 24 -2.02 -3.78 -3.64
C VAL A 24 -3.01 -3.11 -2.70
N SER A 25 -2.98 -1.78 -2.60
CA SER A 25 -3.91 -1.03 -1.73
C SER A 25 -5.32 -1.01 -2.30
N SER A 26 -5.52 -0.78 -3.60
CA SER A 26 -6.84 -0.86 -4.22
C SER A 26 -7.45 -2.25 -4.07
N TRP A 27 -6.68 -3.33 -4.28
CA TRP A 27 -7.20 -4.68 -4.08
C TRP A 27 -7.57 -4.96 -2.62
N ALA A 28 -6.72 -4.54 -1.66
CA ALA A 28 -7.00 -4.69 -0.24
C ALA A 28 -8.21 -3.85 0.22
N LEU A 29 -8.43 -2.67 -0.37
CA LEU A 29 -9.60 -1.84 -0.07
C LEU A 29 -10.91 -2.43 -0.59
N GLU A 30 -10.88 -3.09 -1.75
CA GLU A 30 -12.05 -3.78 -2.30
C GLU A 30 -12.31 -5.13 -1.61
N HIS A 31 -11.28 -5.74 -1.04
CA HIS A 31 -11.34 -7.07 -0.40
C HIS A 31 -10.54 -7.13 0.91
N PRO A 32 -10.87 -6.29 1.91
CA PRO A 32 -10.08 -6.17 3.13
C PRO A 32 -10.02 -7.49 3.91
N GLU A 33 -11.07 -8.30 3.87
CA GLU A 33 -11.14 -9.60 4.50
C GLU A 33 -10.22 -10.64 3.85
N ARG A 34 -9.72 -10.36 2.64
CA ARG A 34 -8.82 -11.21 1.86
C ARG A 34 -7.38 -10.72 1.88
N ALA A 35 -7.06 -9.61 2.52
CA ALA A 35 -5.69 -9.15 2.67
C ALA A 35 -5.15 -9.58 4.04
N ALA A 36 -4.07 -10.38 4.07
CA ALA A 36 -3.40 -10.66 5.34
C ALA A 36 -2.57 -9.45 5.82
N GLY A 37 -2.09 -8.62 4.87
CA GLY A 37 -1.37 -7.39 5.14
C GLY A 37 -0.70 -6.84 3.88
N ILE A 38 -0.16 -5.62 3.98
CA ILE A 38 0.46 -4.90 2.87
C ILE A 38 1.90 -4.52 3.24
N ALA A 39 2.85 -4.84 2.38
CA ALA A 39 4.20 -4.30 2.41
C ALA A 39 4.44 -3.35 1.24
N GLY A 40 5.26 -2.31 1.46
CA GLY A 40 5.47 -1.24 0.50
C GLY A 40 6.91 -0.74 0.43
N ILE A 41 7.52 -0.74 -0.76
CA ILE A 41 8.80 -0.06 -1.01
C ILE A 41 8.52 1.22 -1.80
N TYR A 42 8.73 2.39 -1.17
CA TYR A 42 8.33 3.73 -1.63
C TYR A 42 7.00 3.71 -2.41
N PRO A 43 5.94 3.15 -1.81
CA PRO A 43 4.71 2.85 -2.52
C PRO A 43 3.94 4.13 -2.82
N VAL A 44 3.29 4.12 -3.98
CA VAL A 44 2.29 5.13 -4.34
C VAL A 44 0.95 4.70 -3.75
N PHE A 45 0.32 5.59 -3.00
CA PHE A 45 -1.06 5.44 -2.52
C PHE A 45 -1.96 6.57 -3.01
N ASP A 46 -1.38 7.71 -3.42
CA ASP A 46 -2.10 8.81 -4.04
C ASP A 46 -1.79 8.88 -5.53
N PHE A 47 -2.73 8.47 -6.37
CA PHE A 47 -2.55 8.52 -7.83
C PHE A 47 -2.38 9.95 -8.37
N MET A 48 -2.74 10.98 -7.59
CA MET A 48 -2.57 12.39 -7.94
C MET A 48 -1.09 12.78 -8.00
N THR A 49 -0.25 12.14 -7.18
CA THR A 49 1.19 12.41 -7.11
C THR A 49 1.92 11.71 -8.26
N TYR A 50 1.93 10.38 -8.25
CA TYR A 50 2.40 9.54 -9.33
C TYR A 50 1.32 8.49 -9.62
N PRO A 51 1.03 8.15 -10.88
CA PRO A 51 1.61 8.70 -12.09
C PRO A 51 1.01 10.06 -12.51
N GLY A 52 0.15 10.65 -11.68
CA GLY A 52 -0.64 11.84 -11.98
C GLY A 52 -1.95 11.49 -12.70
N VAL A 53 -2.97 12.34 -12.52
CA VAL A 53 -4.36 12.12 -12.98
C VAL A 53 -4.43 11.68 -14.44
N LYS A 54 -3.73 12.38 -15.34
CA LYS A 54 -3.72 12.07 -16.77
C LYS A 54 -3.29 10.64 -17.11
N ARG A 55 -2.29 10.11 -16.42
CA ARG A 55 -1.81 8.73 -16.64
C ARG A 55 -2.63 7.71 -15.87
N ALA A 56 -3.10 8.10 -14.69
CA ALA A 56 -3.99 7.28 -13.88
C ALA A 56 -5.31 7.04 -14.63
N SER A 57 -5.97 8.07 -15.17
CA SER A 57 -7.26 7.97 -15.86
C SER A 57 -7.26 6.94 -16.99
N ILE A 58 -6.18 6.88 -17.78
CA ILE A 58 -5.97 5.84 -18.81
C ILE A 58 -5.99 4.43 -18.21
N SER A 59 -5.34 4.23 -17.06
CA SER A 59 -5.27 2.92 -16.38
C SER A 59 -6.63 2.53 -15.76
N TYR A 60 -7.42 3.52 -15.35
CA TYR A 60 -8.77 3.32 -14.81
C TYR A 60 -9.85 3.27 -15.91
N GLY A 61 -9.51 3.59 -17.17
CA GLY A 61 -10.44 3.57 -18.30
C GLY A 61 -11.49 4.68 -18.30
N VAL A 62 -11.22 5.80 -17.63
CA VAL A 62 -12.14 6.94 -17.46
C VAL A 62 -11.49 8.26 -17.89
N SER A 63 -12.26 9.35 -17.95
CA SER A 63 -11.68 10.69 -18.19
C SER A 63 -10.93 11.22 -16.95
N GLU A 64 -10.10 12.26 -17.12
CA GLU A 64 -9.43 12.92 -15.99
C GLU A 64 -10.44 13.54 -15.01
N GLU A 65 -11.48 14.18 -15.54
CA GLU A 65 -12.57 14.77 -14.75
C GLU A 65 -13.35 13.71 -13.97
N GLU A 66 -13.65 12.58 -14.61
CA GLU A 66 -14.34 11.47 -13.98
C GLU A 66 -13.49 10.80 -12.89
N LEU A 67 -12.18 10.64 -13.10
CA LEU A 67 -11.30 10.11 -12.06
C LEU A 67 -11.24 11.07 -10.86
N LEU A 68 -11.18 12.38 -11.12
CA LEU A 68 -11.14 13.41 -10.07
C LEU A 68 -12.43 13.43 -9.24
N SER A 69 -13.59 13.27 -9.87
CA SER A 69 -14.88 13.24 -9.16
C SER A 69 -15.06 11.97 -8.30
N GLN A 70 -14.31 10.90 -8.61
CA GLN A 70 -14.36 9.62 -7.91
C GLN A 70 -13.20 9.40 -6.93
N GLN A 71 -12.43 10.44 -6.58
CA GLN A 71 -11.26 10.30 -5.70
C GLN A 71 -11.57 9.64 -4.36
N GLU A 72 -12.68 9.99 -3.70
CA GLU A 72 -13.06 9.38 -2.42
C GLU A 72 -13.30 7.86 -2.53
N ARG A 73 -13.64 7.37 -3.72
CA ARG A 73 -13.86 5.94 -3.99
C ARG A 73 -12.62 5.23 -4.53
N LEU A 74 -11.85 5.89 -5.38
CA LEU A 74 -10.81 5.26 -6.19
C LEU A 74 -9.40 5.54 -5.71
N ASN A 75 -9.18 6.59 -4.90
CA ASN A 75 -7.87 7.00 -4.45
C ASN A 75 -7.50 6.32 -3.12
N PRO A 76 -6.54 5.37 -3.10
CA PRO A 76 -6.28 4.58 -1.90
C PRO A 76 -5.93 5.41 -0.66
N VAL A 77 -5.22 6.53 -0.81
CA VAL A 77 -4.89 7.39 0.34
C VAL A 77 -6.12 8.00 1.02
N LYS A 78 -7.20 8.26 0.27
CA LYS A 78 -8.46 8.80 0.79
C LYS A 78 -9.26 7.78 1.58
N ARG A 79 -9.05 6.50 1.27
CA ARG A 79 -9.73 5.36 1.88
C ARG A 79 -8.89 4.65 2.94
N ALA A 80 -7.75 5.23 3.31
CA ALA A 80 -6.79 4.63 4.23
C ALA A 80 -7.39 4.16 5.56
N SER A 81 -8.39 4.88 6.08
CA SER A 81 -9.11 4.50 7.30
C SER A 81 -9.83 3.16 7.19
N GLU A 82 -10.35 2.81 6.00
CA GLU A 82 -11.04 1.53 5.79
C GLU A 82 -10.11 0.33 6.00
N LEU A 83 -8.83 0.46 5.63
CA LEU A 83 -7.82 -0.57 5.89
C LEU A 83 -7.53 -0.70 7.39
N ALA A 84 -7.47 0.43 8.10
CA ALA A 84 -7.26 0.47 9.54
C ALA A 84 -8.45 -0.15 10.30
N ASP A 85 -9.68 0.21 9.92
CA ASP A 85 -10.93 -0.35 10.49
C ASP A 85 -11.01 -1.86 10.28
N ALA A 86 -10.60 -2.33 9.09
CA ALA A 86 -10.49 -3.74 8.78
C ALA A 86 -9.29 -4.44 9.43
N LYS A 87 -8.46 -3.71 10.17
CA LYS A 87 -7.27 -4.20 10.87
C LYS A 87 -6.24 -4.85 9.94
N VAL A 88 -6.11 -4.35 8.72
CA VAL A 88 -5.09 -4.83 7.77
C VAL A 88 -3.74 -4.27 8.20
N PRO A 89 -2.75 -5.12 8.57
CA PRO A 89 -1.43 -4.62 8.99
C PRO A 89 -0.62 -4.14 7.77
N VAL A 90 0.21 -3.11 7.97
CA VAL A 90 0.97 -2.44 6.91
C VAL A 90 2.43 -2.22 7.33
N PHE A 91 3.37 -2.53 6.44
CA PHE A 91 4.80 -2.25 6.61
C PHE A 91 5.36 -1.53 5.38
N ILE A 92 5.96 -0.36 5.57
CA ILE A 92 6.49 0.45 4.48
C ILE A 92 7.95 0.82 4.76
N ILE A 93 8.78 0.86 3.73
CA ILE A 93 10.06 1.59 3.72
C ILE A 93 10.00 2.64 2.60
N HIS A 94 10.28 3.91 2.94
CA HIS A 94 10.12 5.02 2.02
C HIS A 94 11.21 6.07 2.26
N GLY A 95 11.86 6.53 1.20
CA GLY A 95 12.85 7.61 1.28
C GLY A 95 12.24 8.97 1.62
N THR A 96 12.91 9.73 2.49
CA THR A 96 12.45 11.08 2.90
C THR A 96 12.56 12.11 1.79
N ASP A 97 13.46 11.88 0.82
CA ASP A 97 13.80 12.83 -0.23
C ASP A 97 13.15 12.44 -1.57
N ASP A 98 12.18 11.52 -1.55
CA ASP A 98 11.50 11.03 -2.75
C ASP A 98 10.70 12.15 -3.42
N LYS A 99 11.18 12.62 -4.58
CA LYS A 99 10.51 13.65 -5.39
C LYS A 99 9.58 13.08 -6.46
N VAL A 100 9.58 11.76 -6.65
CA VAL A 100 8.69 11.08 -7.60
C VAL A 100 7.40 10.68 -6.90
N VAL A 101 7.53 10.13 -5.70
CA VAL A 101 6.44 9.71 -4.82
C VAL A 101 6.67 10.38 -3.47
N PRO A 102 6.15 11.60 -3.24
CA PRO A 102 6.40 12.31 -2.00
C PRO A 102 5.85 11.52 -0.80
N ILE A 103 6.72 11.25 0.17
CA ILE A 103 6.41 10.41 1.33
C ILE A 103 5.22 10.98 2.14
N GLU A 104 5.13 12.30 2.23
CA GLU A 104 4.13 13.02 3.03
C GLU A 104 2.72 12.71 2.53
N THR A 105 2.50 12.83 1.23
CA THR A 105 1.19 12.63 0.57
C THR A 105 0.83 11.17 0.35
N ASN A 106 1.77 10.25 0.58
CA ASN A 106 1.58 8.82 0.38
C ASN A 106 1.66 8.07 1.71
N SER A 107 2.86 7.65 2.12
CA SER A 107 3.04 6.75 3.25
C SER A 107 2.76 7.40 4.60
N LEU A 108 3.03 8.70 4.76
CA LEU A 108 2.73 9.38 6.02
C LEU A 108 1.23 9.67 6.18
N MET A 109 0.51 9.98 5.10
CA MET A 109 -0.95 10.06 5.13
C MET A 109 -1.59 8.74 5.56
N LEU A 110 -1.10 7.61 5.03
CA LEU A 110 -1.57 6.29 5.45
C LEU A 110 -1.29 6.04 6.94
N ARG A 111 -0.10 6.41 7.42
CA ARG A 111 0.26 6.33 8.85
C ARG A 111 -0.66 7.17 9.73
N GLU A 112 -1.00 8.37 9.29
CA GLU A 112 -1.88 9.27 10.02
C GLU A 112 -3.32 8.73 10.09
N ALA A 113 -3.81 8.09 9.03
CA ALA A 113 -5.11 7.45 9.04
C ALA A 113 -5.19 6.33 10.09
N TYR A 114 -4.16 5.48 10.19
CA TYR A 114 -4.10 4.41 11.19
C TYR A 114 -4.00 4.94 12.62
N LYS A 115 -3.26 6.04 12.85
CA LYS A 115 -3.26 6.74 14.13
C LYS A 115 -4.64 7.30 14.48
N SER A 116 -5.31 7.90 13.50
CA SER A 116 -6.64 8.48 13.67
C SER A 116 -7.72 7.45 13.99
N GLN A 117 -7.52 6.20 13.55
CA GLN A 117 -8.36 5.04 13.89
C GLN A 117 -7.90 4.28 15.15
N GLU A 118 -7.01 4.89 15.95
CA GLU A 118 -6.54 4.35 17.23
C GLU A 118 -5.88 2.95 17.12
N VAL A 119 -5.31 2.62 15.95
CA VAL A 119 -4.55 1.38 15.68
C VAL A 119 -3.14 1.64 15.12
N PRO A 120 -2.36 2.56 15.74
CA PRO A 120 -1.04 2.94 15.22
C PRO A 120 -0.04 1.77 15.17
N GLU A 121 -0.24 0.72 15.96
CA GLU A 121 0.59 -0.49 15.98
C GLU A 121 0.44 -1.36 14.73
N LEU A 122 -0.65 -1.20 13.97
CA LEU A 122 -0.88 -1.95 12.75
C LEU A 122 -0.14 -1.36 11.54
N ILE A 123 0.50 -0.20 11.67
CA ILE A 123 1.31 0.37 10.60
C ILE A 123 2.73 0.70 11.06
N LYS A 124 3.70 0.27 10.25
CA LYS A 124 5.10 0.68 10.39
C LYS A 124 5.57 1.35 9.11
N VAL A 125 6.21 2.51 9.25
CA VAL A 125 6.89 3.22 8.14
C VAL A 125 8.33 3.47 8.55
N ILE A 126 9.27 2.84 7.86
CA ILE A 126 10.70 3.16 7.92
C ILE A 126 10.94 4.34 6.97
N GLU A 127 11.33 5.47 7.54
CA GLU A 127 11.74 6.66 6.82
C GLU A 127 13.23 6.55 6.52
N ALA A 128 13.58 6.25 5.27
CA ALA A 128 14.97 6.12 4.82
C ALA A 128 15.55 7.52 4.54
N GLU A 129 16.22 8.07 5.55
CA GLU A 129 16.73 9.44 5.55
C GLU A 129 17.69 9.71 4.37
N GLY A 130 17.48 10.83 3.68
CA GLY A 130 18.28 11.27 2.53
C GLY A 130 18.09 10.44 1.25
N GLN A 131 17.18 9.45 1.25
CA GLN A 131 16.94 8.62 0.09
C GLN A 131 15.76 9.14 -0.73
N GLY A 132 15.90 9.16 -2.05
CA GLY A 132 14.81 9.44 -2.99
C GLY A 132 14.20 8.19 -3.63
N HIS A 133 13.56 8.34 -4.80
CA HIS A 133 13.06 7.22 -5.61
C HIS A 133 14.20 6.46 -6.32
N SER A 134 15.04 5.80 -5.53
CA SER A 134 16.31 5.25 -5.99
C SER A 134 16.37 3.73 -5.89
N PHE A 135 17.49 3.18 -6.36
CA PHE A 135 17.86 1.78 -6.15
C PHE A 135 18.83 1.62 -4.98
N TRP A 136 18.79 2.53 -3.99
CA TRP A 136 19.56 2.34 -2.76
C TRP A 136 19.25 0.97 -2.17
N THR A 137 20.29 0.20 -1.90
CA THR A 137 20.18 -1.22 -1.55
C THR A 137 19.40 -1.45 -0.26
N GLY A 138 19.36 -0.48 0.65
CA GLY A 138 18.60 -0.57 1.90
C GLY A 138 17.09 -0.77 1.68
N PHE A 139 16.54 -0.30 0.55
CA PHE A 139 15.15 -0.57 0.18
C PHE A 139 14.86 -2.06 -0.08
N PHE A 140 15.87 -2.81 -0.48
CA PHE A 140 15.74 -4.21 -0.89
C PHE A 140 16.33 -5.19 0.13
N HIS A 141 17.09 -4.69 1.11
CA HIS A 141 17.72 -5.48 2.18
C HIS A 141 17.08 -5.19 3.56
N CYS A 142 15.82 -4.77 3.58
CA CYS A 142 15.08 -4.53 4.81
C CYS A 142 14.59 -5.86 5.42
N GLN A 143 15.38 -6.46 6.32
CA GLN A 143 15.02 -7.73 6.96
C GLN A 143 13.67 -7.66 7.68
N GLU A 144 13.38 -6.55 8.35
CA GLU A 144 12.12 -6.36 9.08
C GLU A 144 10.88 -6.44 8.19
N MET A 145 10.95 -5.93 6.95
CA MET A 145 9.87 -6.06 5.98
C MET A 145 9.72 -7.51 5.51
N VAL A 146 10.84 -8.21 5.29
CA VAL A 146 10.82 -9.62 4.88
C VAL A 146 10.19 -10.47 5.96
N ASP A 147 10.58 -10.26 7.23
CA ASP A 147 10.03 -10.97 8.38
C ASP A 147 8.54 -10.67 8.53
N PHE A 148 8.13 -9.41 8.38
CA PHE A 148 6.72 -9.01 8.33
C PHE A 148 5.96 -9.79 7.26
N LEU A 149 6.42 -9.77 6.00
CA LEU A 149 5.77 -10.45 4.89
C LEU A 149 5.63 -11.96 5.11
N ILE A 150 6.68 -12.62 5.59
CA ILE A 150 6.66 -14.07 5.87
C ILE A 150 5.65 -14.39 6.97
N ASN A 151 5.67 -13.64 8.07
CA ASN A 151 4.78 -13.88 9.21
C ASN A 151 3.33 -13.62 8.83
N THR A 152 3.06 -12.52 8.13
CA THR A 152 1.74 -12.17 7.61
C THR A 152 1.23 -13.22 6.62
N ALA A 153 2.06 -13.69 5.69
CA ALA A 153 1.67 -14.74 4.74
C ALA A 153 1.33 -16.06 5.45
N ARG A 154 2.08 -16.45 6.48
CA ARG A 154 1.79 -17.64 7.31
C ARG A 154 0.47 -17.50 8.06
N GLN A 155 0.21 -16.34 8.66
CA GLN A 155 -1.06 -16.08 9.34
C GLN A 155 -2.23 -16.14 8.37
N GLY A 156 -2.10 -15.53 7.18
CA GLY A 156 -3.12 -15.56 6.14
C GLY A 156 -3.38 -16.95 5.55
N ALA A 157 -2.38 -17.84 5.54
CA ALA A 157 -2.53 -19.24 5.15
C ALA A 157 -3.29 -20.08 6.19
N SER A 158 -3.17 -19.72 7.47
CA SER A 158 -3.86 -20.39 8.58
C SER A 158 -5.24 -19.82 8.90
N ALA A 159 -5.62 -18.70 8.28
CA ALA A 159 -6.93 -18.09 8.46
C ALA A 159 -8.01 -18.91 7.75
N GLU A 160 -9.04 -19.34 8.50
CA GLU A 160 -10.18 -20.11 7.98
C GLU A 160 -11.02 -19.34 6.94
#